data_AF-A0A9E1B7I6-F1
#
_entry.id   AF-A0A9E1B7I6-F1
#
_cell.length_a   1.000
_cell.length_b   1.000
_cell.length_c   1.000
_cell.angle_alpha   90.00
_cell.angle_beta   90.00
_cell.angle_gamma   90.00
#
_symmetry.space_group_name_H-M   'P 1'
#
loop_
_entity.id
_entity.type
_entity.pdbx_description
1 polymer ?
#
loop_
_entity_poly.entity_id
_entity_poly.type
_entity_poly.pdbx_seq_one_letter_code
_entity_poly.pdbx_strand_id
1 'polypeptide(L)'
;VPNFDREFFIAIFITTVIGTIFCYFVQTIAQRYTTASKTALFFCLEPVSAGLIGYFFAGEILSIWQIFGAMLIIFGVIFSEFGKQICSKFKL
;
A
#
# COMPACT_ATOMS: atom_id res chain seq x y z
N VAL A 1 18.22 -6.90 -25.15
CA VAL A 1 18.13 -8.29 -24.64
C VAL A 1 18.34 -8.25 -23.14
N PRO A 2 17.61 -9.03 -22.33
CA PRO A 2 17.89 -9.09 -20.89
C PRO A 2 19.34 -9.55 -20.70
N ASN A 3 20.09 -8.80 -19.89
CA ASN A 3 21.42 -9.21 -19.47
C ASN A 3 21.23 -10.17 -18.29
N PHE A 4 21.75 -11.38 -18.39
CA PHE A 4 21.71 -12.37 -17.32
C PHE A 4 22.95 -12.23 -16.44
N ASP A 5 23.13 -11.03 -15.91
CA ASP A 5 24.25 -10.68 -15.04
C ASP A 5 23.92 -10.96 -13.56
N ARG A 6 24.93 -10.82 -12.69
CA ARG A 6 24.78 -11.07 -11.25
C ARG A 6 23.67 -10.21 -10.63
N GLU A 7 23.55 -8.94 -11.04
CA GLU A 7 22.55 -8.03 -10.47
C GLU A 7 21.13 -8.47 -10.82
N PHE A 8 20.91 -8.99 -12.02
CA PHE A 8 19.62 -9.56 -12.43
C PHE A 8 19.17 -10.70 -11.51
N PHE A 9 20.06 -11.66 -11.23
CA PHE A 9 19.74 -12.76 -10.32
C PHE A 9 19.53 -12.29 -8.87
N ILE A 10 20.29 -11.31 -8.40
CA ILE A 10 20.10 -10.70 -7.07
C ILE A 10 18.72 -10.02 -6.99
N ALA A 11 18.34 -9.23 -8.00
CA ALA A 11 17.05 -8.54 -8.05
C ALA A 11 15.88 -9.54 -8.03
N ILE A 12 15.95 -10.62 -8.82
CA ILE A 12 14.96 -11.70 -8.80
C ILE A 12 14.86 -12.34 -7.42
N PHE A 13 16.01 -12.66 -6.81
CA PHE A 13 16.02 -13.31 -5.52
C PHE A 13 15.37 -12.44 -4.43
N ILE A 14 15.73 -11.16 -4.35
CA ILE A 14 15.19 -10.22 -3.37
C ILE A 14 13.68 -10.01 -3.59
N THR A 15 13.25 -9.76 -4.82
CA THR A 15 11.82 -9.50 -5.12
C THR A 15 10.94 -10.74 -4.93
N THR A 16 11.45 -11.93 -5.23
CA THR A 16 10.70 -13.18 -5.05
C THR A 16 10.65 -13.59 -3.59
N VAL A 17 11.81 -13.70 -2.92
CA VAL A 17 11.87 -14.25 -1.55
C VAL A 17 11.33 -13.25 -0.54
N ILE A 18 11.80 -11.99 -0.59
CA ILE A 18 11.41 -10.97 0.37
C ILE A 18 10.11 -10.30 -0.08
N GLY A 19 10.11 -9.75 -1.29
CA GLY A 19 8.99 -8.94 -1.79
C GLY A 19 7.69 -9.71 -1.99
N THR A 20 7.76 -10.98 -2.38
CA THR A 20 6.57 -11.79 -2.70
C THR A 20 6.29 -12.81 -1.61
N ILE A 21 7.18 -13.80 -1.43
CA ILE A 21 6.92 -14.94 -0.55
C ILE A 21 6.73 -14.48 0.89
N PHE A 22 7.71 -13.75 1.45
CA PHE A 22 7.64 -13.31 2.84
C PHE A 22 6.52 -12.29 3.07
N CYS A 23 6.46 -11.21 2.29
CA CYS A 23 5.43 -10.18 2.46
C CYS A 23 4.01 -10.74 2.30
N TYR A 24 3.71 -11.52 1.25
CA TYR A 24 2.39 -12.09 1.07
C TYR A 24 2.05 -13.17 2.09
N PHE A 25 3.04 -13.91 2.60
CA PHE A 25 2.82 -14.84 3.69
C PHE A 25 2.39 -14.11 4.97
N VAL A 26 3.12 -13.07 5.37
CA VAL A 26 2.77 -12.22 6.52
C VAL A 26 1.41 -11.55 6.31
N GLN A 27 1.15 -11.02 5.11
CA GLN A 27 -0.13 -10.42 4.74
C GLN A 27 -1.28 -11.42 4.87
N THR A 28 -1.11 -12.66 4.40
CA THR A 28 -2.11 -13.73 4.52
C THR A 28 -2.39 -14.08 5.98
N ILE A 29 -1.35 -14.12 6.82
CA ILE A 29 -1.52 -14.34 8.27
C ILE A 29 -2.28 -13.17 8.90
N ALA A 30 -1.87 -11.93 8.62
CA ALA A 30 -2.47 -10.72 9.18
C ALA A 30 -3.95 -10.60 8.80
N GLN A 31 -4.32 -10.98 7.58
CA GLN A 31 -5.70 -11.01 7.10
C GLN A 31 -6.63 -11.87 7.96
N ARG A 32 -6.11 -12.90 8.64
CA ARG A 32 -6.91 -13.74 9.56
C ARG A 32 -7.33 -13.01 10.84
N TYR A 33 -6.63 -11.93 11.20
CA TYR A 33 -6.87 -11.14 12.40
C TYR A 33 -7.62 -9.83 12.12
N THR A 34 -8.02 -9.59 10.88
CA THR A 34 -8.75 -8.38 10.47
C THR A 34 -9.93 -8.71 9.58
N THR A 35 -10.80 -7.74 9.35
CA THR A 35 -11.94 -7.90 8.45
C THR A 35 -11.54 -7.59 7.02
N ALA A 36 -12.21 -8.20 6.04
CA ALA A 36 -11.98 -7.94 4.62
C ALA A 36 -12.05 -6.44 4.26
N SER A 37 -12.99 -5.69 4.84
CA SER A 37 -13.13 -4.25 4.62
C SER A 37 -11.88 -3.48 5.09
N LYS A 38 -11.38 -3.76 6.29
CA LYS A 38 -10.16 -3.15 6.83
C LYS A 38 -8.93 -3.50 6.00
N THR A 39 -8.79 -4.77 5.59
CA THR A 39 -7.72 -5.19 4.68
C THR A 39 -7.74 -4.40 3.36
N ALA A 40 -8.92 -4.23 2.76
CA ALA A 40 -9.04 -3.46 1.52
C ALA A 40 -8.60 -2.01 1.70
N LEU A 41 -8.91 -1.38 2.84
CA LEU A 41 -8.42 -0.04 3.18
C LEU A 41 -6.89 0.00 3.28
N PHE A 42 -6.24 -1.01 3.86
CA PHE A 42 -4.78 -1.10 3.90
C PHE A 42 -4.18 -1.23 2.49
N PHE A 43 -4.79 -1.98 1.57
CA PHE A 43 -4.31 -2.06 0.19
C PHE A 43 -4.48 -0.74 -0.57
N CYS A 44 -5.53 0.03 -0.28
CA CYS A 44 -5.64 1.37 -0.84
C CYS A 44 -4.50 2.29 -0.40
N LEU A 45 -3.89 2.07 0.77
CA LEU A 45 -2.74 2.86 1.23
C LEU A 45 -1.42 2.48 0.57
N GLU A 46 -1.31 1.28 -0.03
CA GLU A 46 -0.09 0.81 -0.70
C GLU A 46 0.49 1.81 -1.72
N PRO A 47 -0.29 2.38 -2.68
CA PRO A 47 0.23 3.39 -3.60
C PRO A 47 0.74 4.67 -2.92
N VAL A 48 0.16 5.06 -1.78
CA VAL A 48 0.62 6.22 -1.00
C VAL A 48 2.00 5.92 -0.40
N SER A 49 2.15 4.73 0.21
CA SER A 49 3.44 4.29 0.74
C SER A 49 4.49 4.09 -0.36
N ALA A 50 4.11 3.53 -1.50
CA ALA A 50 4.99 3.35 -2.65
C ALA A 50 5.50 4.69 -3.18
N GLY A 51 4.60 5.68 -3.37
CA GLY A 51 4.99 7.02 -3.78
C GLY A 51 5.90 7.73 -2.77
N LEU A 52 5.66 7.53 -1.47
CA LEU A 52 6.52 8.07 -0.41
C LEU A 52 7.93 7.45 -0.45
N ILE A 53 8.03 6.13 -0.57
CA ILE A 53 9.31 5.42 -0.68
C ILE A 53 10.02 5.82 -1.97
N GLY A 54 9.31 5.89 -3.10
CA GLY A 54 9.85 6.31 -4.40
C GLY A 54 10.45 7.72 -4.34
N TYR A 55 9.76 8.66 -3.71
CA TYR A 55 10.26 10.02 -3.49
C TYR A 55 11.57 10.04 -2.66
N PHE A 56 11.61 9.32 -1.53
CA PHE A 56 12.76 9.36 -0.62
C PHE A 56 13.96 8.53 -1.07
N PHE A 57 13.73 7.32 -1.58
CA PHE A 57 14.79 6.35 -1.89
C PHE A 57 15.17 6.31 -3.37
N ALA A 58 14.20 6.49 -4.26
CA ALA A 58 14.44 6.48 -5.71
C ALA A 58 14.58 7.89 -6.32
N GLY A 59 14.33 8.95 -5.53
CA GLY A 59 14.42 10.33 -5.99
C GLY A 59 13.33 10.70 -7.00
N GLU A 60 12.20 9.98 -6.99
CA GLU A 60 11.10 10.21 -7.92
C GLU A 60 10.41 11.54 -7.63
N ILE A 61 10.11 12.33 -8.66
CA ILE A 61 9.35 13.57 -8.52
C ILE A 61 7.85 13.22 -8.65
N LEU A 62 7.11 13.37 -7.56
CA LEU A 62 5.67 13.15 -7.57
C LEU A 62 4.95 14.30 -8.30
N SER A 63 4.16 13.93 -9.31
CA SER A 63 3.27 14.85 -10.02
C SER A 63 2.16 15.36 -9.09
N ILE A 64 1.67 16.57 -9.38
CA ILE A 64 0.53 17.17 -8.68
C ILE A 64 -0.69 16.23 -8.63
N TRP A 65 -0.90 15.45 -9.70
CA TRP A 65 -1.99 14.48 -9.79
C TRP A 65 -1.77 13.26 -8.88
N GLN A 66 -0.52 12.82 -8.71
CA GLN A 66 -0.18 11.72 -7.79
C GLN A 66 -0.38 12.16 -6.34
N ILE A 67 0.00 13.39 -6.01
CA ILE A 67 -0.24 13.98 -4.68
C ILE A 67 -1.74 14.11 -4.42
N PHE A 68 -2.50 14.62 -5.38
CA PHE A 68 -3.96 14.74 -5.25
C PHE A 68 -4.62 13.38 -5.05
N GLY A 69 -4.22 12.37 -5.83
CA GLY A 69 -4.70 10.99 -5.65
C GLY A 69 -4.36 10.41 -4.28
N ALA A 70 -3.13 10.63 -3.81
CA ALA A 70 -2.70 10.19 -2.48
C ALA A 70 -3.54 10.84 -1.36
N MET A 71 -3.82 12.15 -1.47
CA MET A 71 -4.70 12.84 -0.54
C MET A 71 -6.11 12.24 -0.55
N LEU A 72 -6.69 11.99 -1.73
CA LEU A 72 -8.02 11.39 -1.87
C LEU A 72 -8.10 10.01 -1.20
N ILE A 73 -7.07 9.18 -1.34
CA ILE A 73 -6.96 7.87 -0.69
C ILE A 73 -6.98 8.03 0.84
N ILE A 74 -6.12 8.90 1.38
CA ILE A 74 -6.05 9.13 2.84
C ILE A 74 -7.41 9.60 3.36
N PHE A 75 -8.04 10.56 2.68
CA PHE A 75 -9.38 11.04 3.03
C PHE A 75 -10.41 9.91 3.02
N GLY A 76 -10.41 9.06 1.98
CA GLY A 76 -11.31 7.92 1.87
C GLY A 76 -11.14 6.91 3.01
N VAL A 77 -9.90 6.61 3.39
CA VAL A 77 -9.60 5.69 4.50
C VAL A 77 -10.07 6.24 5.84
N ILE A 78 -9.76 7.50 6.13
CA ILE A 78 -10.23 8.18 7.35
C ILE A 78 -11.75 8.19 7.38
N PHE A 79 -12.40 8.58 6.29
CA PHE A 79 -13.87 8.61 6.22
C PHE A 79 -14.49 7.22 6.44
N SER A 80 -13.87 6.16 5.92
CA SER A 80 -14.37 4.78 6.07
C SER A 80 -14.28 4.27 7.52
N GLU A 81 -13.18 4.55 8.23
CA GLU A 81 -13.02 4.14 9.63
C GLU A 81 -13.95 4.93 10.58
N PHE A 82 -14.11 6.24 10.36
CA PHE A 82 -14.93 7.10 11.24
C PHE A 82 -16.41 7.20 10.83
N GLY A 83 -16.77 6.76 9.62
CA GLY A 83 -18.13 6.89 9.07
C GLY A 83 -19.21 6.20 9.91
N LYS A 84 -18.89 5.08 10.57
CA LYS A 84 -19.84 4.39 11.47
C LYS A 84 -20.21 5.23 12.70
N GLN A 85 -19.25 5.98 13.27
CA GLN A 85 -19.53 6.89 14.39
C GLN A 85 -20.35 8.11 13.96
N ILE A 86 -20.07 8.65 12.76
CA ILE A 86 -20.79 9.82 12.21
C ILE A 86 -22.25 9.47 11.93
N CYS A 87 -22.51 8.33 11.29
CA CYS A 87 -23.88 7.90 10.94
C CYS A 87 -24.70 7.53 12.19
N SER A 88 -24.07 6.99 13.23
CA SER A 88 -24.75 6.75 14.51
C SER A 88 -25.14 8.04 15.23
N LYS A 89 -24.35 9.11 15.10
CA LYS A 89 -24.59 10.39 15.77
C LYS A 89 -25.70 11.21 15.10
N PHE A 90 -25.93 11.01 13.81
CA PHE A 90 -27.00 11.66 13.03
C PHE A 90 -28.36 10.96 13.15
N LYS A 91 -28.42 9.82 13.86
CA LYS A 91 -29.64 9.05 14.12
C LYS A 91 -30.29 9.40 15.47
N LEU A 92 -29.89 10.51 16.08
CA LEU A 92 -30.55 11.19 17.21
C LEU A 92 -31.22 12.46 16.70
#